data_AF-A0A832IFP7-F1
#
_entry.id   AF-A0A832IFP7-F1
#
_cell.length_a   1.000
_cell.length_b   1.000
_cell.length_c   1.000
_cell.angle_alpha   90.00
_cell.angle_beta   90.00
_cell.angle_gamma   90.00
#
_symmetry.space_group_name_H-M   'P 1'
#
loop_
_entity.id
_entity.type
_entity.pdbx_description
1 polymer ?
#
loop_
_entity_poly.entity_id
_entity_poly.type
_entity_poly.pdbx_seq_one_letter_code
_entity_poly.pdbx_strand_id
1 'polypeptide(L)'
;EIYKTLKSTISADAFNQSFYRGDLNVNFLYYYHSYFGFDSEYKIKFKPYNSEKIIITSFLIDEPAPSYKVELNNKPRLGIEMNKENKTAIIKIKNFNFFPRGRQNIDFFKEAIDTYMKKIKDENITKVAFDLRGNRGGNPECTKHILSYIIDKEVNFYENNDLNKRRNRPITVKPKLTNNINDAKIYMLTDGRCASATTQMLAVIKHNQLAAIIGEETGGTYSTHPGRGTTALKNTKLAMQIGTERESVNVSELPLNKGIIPDKIIKLGLFDIINGDDPLLNYSWKE
;
A
#
# COMPACT_ATOMS: atom_id res chain seq x y z
N GLU A 1 -17.23 9.82 -17.69
CA GLU A 1 -16.50 11.06 -18.00
C GLU A 1 -15.60 11.49 -16.85
N ILE A 2 -16.16 11.83 -15.68
CA ILE A 2 -15.43 12.24 -14.45
C ILE A 2 -14.20 11.37 -14.17
N TYR A 3 -14.35 10.04 -14.12
CA TYR A 3 -13.22 9.14 -13.86
C TYR A 3 -12.06 9.28 -14.88
N LYS A 4 -12.38 9.42 -16.17
CA LYS A 4 -11.36 9.58 -17.23
C LYS A 4 -10.61 10.90 -17.07
N THR A 5 -11.34 11.96 -16.73
CA THR A 5 -10.79 13.29 -16.49
C THR A 5 -9.88 13.29 -15.26
N LEU A 6 -10.35 12.80 -14.12
CA LEU A 6 -9.55 12.76 -12.89
C LEU A 6 -8.31 11.85 -13.04
N LYS A 7 -8.41 10.76 -13.79
CA LYS A 7 -7.25 9.91 -14.08
C LYS A 7 -6.13 10.66 -14.78
N SER A 8 -6.43 11.65 -15.63
CA SER A 8 -5.39 12.45 -16.32
C SER A 8 -4.66 13.44 -15.41
N THR A 9 -5.14 13.70 -14.20
CA THR A 9 -4.50 14.61 -13.24
C THR A 9 -3.62 13.89 -12.22
N ILE A 10 -3.67 12.55 -12.19
CA ILE A 10 -2.93 11.72 -11.24
C ILE A 10 -1.65 11.22 -11.94
N SER A 11 -0.51 11.45 -11.30
CA SER A 11 0.73 10.78 -11.68
C SER A 11 0.76 9.38 -11.06
N ALA A 12 1.01 8.36 -11.89
CA ALA A 12 1.11 6.98 -11.45
C ALA A 12 2.28 6.30 -12.15
N ASP A 13 3.06 5.54 -11.41
CA ASP A 13 4.10 4.70 -12.00
C ASP A 13 3.46 3.78 -13.05
N ALA A 14 4.13 3.62 -14.20
CA ALA A 14 3.71 2.72 -15.26
C ALA A 14 2.26 2.92 -15.77
N PHE A 15 1.65 4.10 -15.58
CA PHE A 15 0.23 4.36 -15.90
C PHE A 15 -0.71 3.32 -15.26
N ASN A 16 -0.37 2.88 -14.05
CA ASN A 16 -1.01 1.75 -13.38
C ASN A 16 -2.51 2.00 -13.08
N GLN A 17 -3.37 1.13 -13.61
CA GLN A 17 -4.83 1.26 -13.47
C GLN A 17 -5.32 1.03 -12.04
N SER A 18 -4.69 0.10 -11.33
CA SER A 18 -5.01 -0.20 -9.94
C SER A 18 -4.68 1.00 -9.04
N PHE A 19 -3.58 1.71 -9.28
CA PHE A 19 -3.23 2.93 -8.55
C PHE A 19 -4.25 4.04 -8.78
N TYR A 20 -4.64 4.32 -10.03
CA TYR A 20 -5.65 5.34 -10.31
C TYR A 20 -6.95 5.07 -9.56
N ARG A 21 -7.44 3.83 -9.61
CA ARG A 21 -8.66 3.43 -8.90
C ARG A 21 -8.48 3.51 -7.38
N GLY A 22 -7.40 2.96 -6.85
CA GLY A 22 -7.12 2.93 -5.41
C GLY A 22 -6.90 4.32 -4.82
N ASP A 23 -6.23 5.22 -5.55
CA ASP A 23 -6.00 6.58 -5.08
C ASP A 23 -7.26 7.44 -5.17
N LEU A 24 -8.04 7.32 -6.25
CA LEU A 24 -9.34 7.97 -6.36
C LEU A 24 -10.32 7.52 -5.28
N ASN A 25 -10.34 6.23 -4.91
CA ASN A 25 -11.22 5.75 -3.84
C ASN A 25 -10.99 6.45 -2.48
N VAL A 26 -9.81 7.02 -2.24
CA VAL A 26 -9.49 7.73 -0.99
C VAL A 26 -9.52 9.24 -1.18
N ASN A 27 -9.07 9.74 -2.33
CA ASN A 27 -8.85 11.15 -2.60
C ASN A 27 -9.85 11.76 -3.60
N PHE A 28 -10.97 11.07 -3.88
CA PHE A 28 -11.94 11.51 -4.89
C PHE A 28 -12.35 12.96 -4.70
N LEU A 29 -12.76 13.34 -3.48
CA LEU A 29 -13.24 14.70 -3.19
C LEU A 29 -12.16 15.76 -3.46
N TYR A 30 -10.90 15.47 -3.10
CA TYR A 30 -9.78 16.36 -3.36
C TYR A 30 -9.58 16.57 -4.86
N TYR A 31 -9.46 15.48 -5.63
CA TYR A 31 -9.23 15.57 -7.08
C TYR A 31 -10.40 16.18 -7.82
N TYR A 32 -11.63 15.81 -7.43
CA TYR A 32 -12.84 16.36 -8.01
C TYR A 32 -12.91 17.86 -7.79
N HIS A 33 -12.74 18.32 -6.55
CA HIS A 33 -12.74 19.74 -6.21
C HIS A 33 -11.64 20.50 -6.96
N SER A 34 -10.40 19.97 -6.99
CA SER A 34 -9.29 20.64 -7.66
C SER A 34 -9.49 20.81 -9.17
N TYR A 35 -10.25 19.93 -9.81
CA TYR A 35 -10.44 19.98 -11.27
C TYR A 35 -11.76 20.65 -11.68
N PHE A 36 -12.86 20.32 -11.00
CA PHE A 36 -14.21 20.78 -11.36
C PHE A 36 -14.68 21.98 -10.52
N GLY A 37 -13.99 22.32 -9.43
CA GLY A 37 -14.38 23.40 -8.53
C GLY A 37 -15.62 23.05 -7.68
N PHE A 38 -16.30 24.09 -7.20
CA PHE A 38 -17.59 24.00 -6.54
C PHE A 38 -18.67 24.65 -7.39
N ASP A 39 -19.81 23.97 -7.50
CA ASP A 39 -21.04 24.52 -8.06
C ASP A 39 -22.17 24.52 -7.00
N SER A 40 -23.13 25.42 -7.17
CA SER A 40 -24.37 25.49 -6.40
C SER A 40 -25.39 24.43 -6.82
N GLU A 41 -25.28 23.89 -8.03
CA GLU A 41 -26.12 22.80 -8.54
C GLU A 41 -25.27 21.71 -9.22
N TYR A 42 -25.42 20.46 -8.78
CA TYR A 42 -24.83 19.30 -9.46
C TYR A 42 -25.92 18.49 -10.15
N LYS A 43 -25.94 18.53 -11.48
CA LYS A 43 -26.78 17.66 -12.32
C LYS A 43 -26.10 16.30 -12.48
N ILE A 44 -26.67 15.27 -11.86
CA ILE A 44 -26.10 13.92 -11.87
C ILE A 44 -27.03 12.99 -12.67
N LYS A 45 -26.42 12.27 -13.61
CA LYS A 45 -27.03 11.14 -14.30
C LYS A 45 -26.33 9.86 -13.87
N PHE A 46 -27.06 8.97 -13.20
CA PHE A 46 -26.51 7.70 -12.72
C PHE A 46 -27.51 6.56 -12.92
N LYS A 47 -26.98 5.34 -13.01
CA LYS A 47 -27.76 4.11 -13.06
C LYS A 47 -27.55 3.37 -11.73
N PRO A 48 -28.56 3.22 -10.87
CA PRO A 48 -28.44 2.40 -9.67
C PRO A 48 -28.06 0.98 -10.07
N TYR A 49 -27.25 0.32 -9.26
CA TYR A 49 -26.75 -1.01 -9.60
C TYR A 49 -27.85 -2.07 -9.77
N ASN A 50 -28.86 -2.02 -8.90
CA ASN A 50 -29.99 -2.96 -8.87
C ASN A 50 -31.14 -2.54 -9.80
N SER A 51 -30.90 -1.63 -10.74
CA SER A 51 -31.94 -1.10 -11.61
C SER A 51 -31.42 -0.84 -13.01
N GLU A 52 -32.22 -1.20 -14.01
CA GLU A 52 -31.96 -0.77 -15.39
C GLU A 52 -32.32 0.71 -15.63
N LYS A 53 -33.05 1.33 -14.69
CA LYS A 53 -33.51 2.72 -14.81
C LYS A 53 -32.35 3.69 -14.61
N ILE A 54 -32.17 4.59 -15.56
CA ILE A 54 -31.28 5.74 -15.41
C ILE A 54 -32.03 6.82 -14.64
N ILE A 55 -31.40 7.34 -13.58
CA ILE A 55 -31.88 8.46 -12.78
C ILE A 55 -31.12 9.71 -13.22
N ILE A 56 -31.87 10.78 -13.47
CA ILE A 56 -31.33 12.14 -13.68
C ILE A 56 -31.92 12.99 -12.56
N THR A 57 -31.05 13.62 -11.78
CA THR A 57 -31.46 14.48 -10.67
C THR A 57 -30.48 15.64 -10.52
N SER A 58 -30.92 16.69 -9.85
CA SER A 58 -30.06 17.78 -9.41
C SER A 58 -29.88 17.72 -7.90
N PHE A 59 -28.66 17.96 -7.43
CA PHE A 59 -28.35 18.22 -6.04
C PHE A 59 -27.99 19.69 -5.89
N LEU A 60 -28.79 20.44 -5.13
CA LEU A 60 -28.50 21.82 -4.78
C LEU A 60 -27.62 21.82 -3.53
N ILE A 61 -26.56 22.63 -3.55
CA ILE A 61 -25.67 22.85 -2.41
C ILE A 61 -25.90 24.28 -1.95
N ASP A 62 -26.71 24.44 -0.89
CA ASP A 62 -27.06 25.75 -0.35
C ASP A 62 -25.86 26.39 0.40
N GLU A 63 -25.02 25.58 1.07
CA GLU A 63 -23.76 26.00 1.70
C GLU A 63 -22.73 24.85 1.64
N PRO A 64 -21.41 25.13 1.50
CA PRO A 64 -20.39 24.10 1.62
C PRO A 64 -20.39 23.55 3.05
N ALA A 65 -20.84 22.31 3.26
CA ALA A 65 -21.07 21.66 4.56
C ALA A 65 -20.00 22.04 5.63
N PRO A 66 -20.19 23.13 6.41
CA PRO A 66 -19.12 23.71 7.22
C PRO A 66 -18.72 22.81 8.39
N SER A 67 -19.62 21.86 8.71
CA SER A 67 -19.56 20.94 9.82
C SER A 67 -19.20 19.51 9.41
N TYR A 68 -18.87 19.23 8.15
CA TYR A 68 -18.36 17.91 7.74
C TYR A 68 -16.99 17.68 8.38
N LYS A 69 -17.00 17.15 9.59
CA LYS A 69 -15.83 16.59 10.25
C LYS A 69 -15.72 15.15 9.79
N VAL A 70 -14.68 14.85 9.01
CA VAL A 70 -14.29 13.47 8.77
C VAL A 70 -14.15 12.80 10.13
N GLU A 71 -14.91 11.73 10.35
CA GLU A 71 -14.79 10.93 11.56
C GLU A 71 -13.31 10.55 11.74
N LEU A 72 -12.71 10.95 12.86
CA LEU A 72 -11.32 10.65 13.14
C LEU A 72 -11.19 9.13 13.29
N ASN A 73 -10.74 8.47 12.23
CA ASN A 73 -10.52 7.04 12.25
C ASN A 73 -9.28 6.73 13.11
N ASN A 74 -9.52 6.45 14.40
CA ASN A 74 -8.51 6.11 15.39
C ASN A 74 -8.03 4.64 15.29
N LYS A 75 -8.35 3.92 14.21
CA LYS A 75 -7.86 2.55 14.03
C LYS A 75 -6.33 2.53 13.98
N PRO A 76 -5.67 1.60 14.70
CA PRO A 76 -4.22 1.53 14.73
C PRO A 76 -3.67 1.21 13.34
N ARG A 77 -2.58 1.89 12.97
CA ARG A 77 -1.89 1.74 11.67
C ARG A 77 -1.01 0.49 11.60
N LEU A 78 -0.77 -0.16 12.74
CA LEU A 78 -0.06 -1.41 12.90
C LEU A 78 -0.80 -2.25 13.93
N GLY A 79 -1.10 -3.51 13.60
CA GLY A 79 -1.83 -4.41 14.50
C GLY A 79 -1.73 -5.86 14.04
N ILE A 80 -2.11 -6.78 14.92
CA ILE A 80 -2.22 -8.20 14.64
C ILE A 80 -3.58 -8.72 15.10
N GLU A 81 -4.20 -9.56 14.27
CA GLU A 81 -5.38 -10.36 14.58
C GLU A 81 -5.00 -11.83 14.46
N MET A 82 -5.48 -12.67 15.37
CA MET A 82 -5.15 -14.10 15.38
C MET A 82 -6.41 -14.95 15.52
N ASN A 83 -6.46 -16.05 14.78
CA ASN A 83 -7.43 -17.11 14.93
C ASN A 83 -6.64 -18.40 15.24
N LYS A 84 -6.73 -18.85 16.49
CA LYS A 84 -6.00 -20.02 16.98
C LYS A 84 -6.54 -21.33 16.42
N GLU A 85 -7.85 -21.42 16.19
CA GLU A 85 -8.50 -22.61 15.63
C GLU A 85 -7.99 -22.89 14.22
N ASN A 86 -7.91 -21.84 13.39
CA ASN A 86 -7.42 -21.94 12.01
C ASN A 86 -5.89 -21.79 11.90
N LYS A 87 -5.19 -21.60 13.03
CA LYS A 87 -3.74 -21.33 13.10
C LYS A 87 -3.29 -20.20 12.16
N THR A 88 -4.09 -19.13 12.10
CA THR A 88 -3.86 -17.98 11.22
C THR A 88 -3.59 -16.70 12.02
N ALA A 89 -2.62 -15.90 11.57
CA ALA A 89 -2.44 -14.51 12.00
C ALA A 89 -2.53 -13.55 10.81
N ILE A 90 -3.15 -12.39 11.02
CA ILE A 90 -3.16 -11.28 10.06
C ILE A 90 -2.51 -10.06 10.70
N ILE A 91 -1.39 -9.62 10.14
CA ILE A 91 -0.67 -8.42 10.55
C ILE A 91 -1.07 -7.28 9.61
N LYS A 92 -1.74 -6.26 10.13
CA LYS A 92 -2.19 -5.09 9.38
C LYS A 92 -1.12 -4.00 9.47
N ILE A 93 -0.61 -3.54 8.33
CA ILE A 93 0.45 -2.50 8.26
C ILE A 93 0.06 -1.44 7.24
N LYS A 94 -0.41 -0.28 7.72
CA LYS A 94 -0.94 0.80 6.85
C LYS A 94 0.12 1.75 6.31
N ASN A 95 1.31 1.81 6.91
CA ASN A 95 2.46 2.54 6.37
C ASN A 95 3.77 2.00 7.00
N PHE A 96 4.92 2.41 6.47
CA PHE A 96 6.25 2.22 7.10
C PHE A 96 6.79 3.52 7.70
N ASN A 97 5.89 4.41 8.10
CA ASN A 97 6.18 5.77 8.55
C ASN A 97 5.50 5.98 9.90
N PHE A 98 6.17 5.50 10.95
CA PHE A 98 5.70 5.57 12.33
C PHE A 98 6.28 6.80 13.02
N PHE A 99 5.42 7.75 13.34
CA PHE A 99 5.79 9.03 13.97
C PHE A 99 5.12 9.21 15.34
N PRO A 100 5.37 8.34 16.34
CA PRO A 100 4.87 8.59 17.69
C PRO A 100 5.44 9.93 18.18
N ARG A 101 4.56 10.85 18.59
CA ARG A 101 4.92 12.20 19.07
C ARG A 101 5.70 13.04 18.05
N GLY A 102 5.47 12.83 16.75
CA GLY A 102 5.99 13.69 15.68
C GLY A 102 7.44 13.42 15.26
N ARG A 103 8.10 12.37 15.77
CA ARG A 103 9.43 11.93 15.31
C ARG A 103 9.36 10.51 14.77
N GLN A 104 10.09 10.24 13.69
CA GLN A 104 10.13 8.89 13.12
C GLN A 104 10.72 7.94 14.16
N ASN A 105 9.97 6.90 14.53
CA ASN A 105 10.41 5.89 15.48
C ASN A 105 10.32 4.53 14.79
N ILE A 106 11.46 4.10 14.25
CA ILE A 106 11.59 2.80 13.64
C ILE A 106 11.59 1.68 14.69
N ASP A 107 12.11 1.94 15.89
CA ASP A 107 12.24 0.93 16.93
C ASP A 107 10.86 0.47 17.41
N PHE A 108 9.89 1.38 17.53
CA PHE A 108 8.49 1.03 17.79
C PHE A 108 7.94 0.00 16.79
N PHE A 109 8.22 0.19 15.49
CA PHE A 109 7.79 -0.78 14.47
C PHE A 109 8.49 -2.12 14.65
N LYS A 110 9.81 -2.11 14.84
CA LYS A 110 10.62 -3.33 15.00
C LYS A 110 10.18 -4.12 16.23
N GLU A 111 10.03 -3.47 17.37
CA GLU A 111 9.57 -4.07 18.63
C GLU A 111 8.17 -4.67 18.51
N ALA A 112 7.25 -3.97 17.82
CA ALA A 112 5.90 -4.48 17.58
C ALA A 112 5.94 -5.74 16.70
N ILE A 113 6.71 -5.72 15.61
CA ILE A 113 6.88 -6.91 14.75
C ILE A 113 7.56 -8.04 15.51
N ASP A 114 8.61 -7.77 16.30
CA ASP A 114 9.31 -8.78 17.12
C ASP A 114 8.33 -9.45 18.10
N THR A 115 7.47 -8.65 18.73
CA THR A 115 6.40 -9.12 19.61
C THR A 115 5.40 -9.99 18.87
N TYR A 116 5.01 -9.60 17.64
CA TYR A 116 4.07 -10.36 16.82
C TYR A 116 4.65 -11.70 16.37
N MET A 117 5.91 -11.71 15.92
CA MET A 117 6.62 -12.94 15.51
C MET A 117 6.75 -13.91 16.70
N LYS A 118 7.08 -13.39 17.89
CA LYS A 118 7.10 -14.21 19.11
C LYS A 118 5.73 -14.85 19.38
N LYS A 119 4.65 -14.06 19.35
CA LYS A 119 3.28 -14.57 19.56
C LYS A 119 2.90 -15.63 18.52
N ILE A 120 3.26 -15.43 17.26
CA ILE A 120 3.01 -16.38 16.17
C ILE A 120 3.66 -17.73 16.47
N LYS A 121 4.93 -17.75 16.94
CA LYS A 121 5.59 -19.01 17.32
C LYS A 121 5.01 -19.62 18.60
N ASP A 122 4.80 -18.82 19.65
CA ASP A 122 4.26 -19.29 20.93
C ASP A 122 2.89 -19.99 20.74
N GLU A 123 2.06 -19.46 19.84
CA GLU A 123 0.70 -19.94 19.56
C GLU A 123 0.66 -20.99 18.43
N ASN A 124 1.82 -21.44 17.92
CA ASN A 124 1.94 -22.41 16.83
C ASN A 124 1.10 -22.05 15.58
N ILE A 125 1.09 -20.75 15.24
CA ILE A 125 0.45 -20.25 14.02
C ILE A 125 1.24 -20.74 12.81
N THR A 126 0.54 -21.26 11.81
CA THR A 126 1.15 -21.85 10.59
C THR A 126 0.81 -21.07 9.34
N LYS A 127 -0.11 -20.10 9.43
CA LYS A 127 -0.52 -19.22 8.32
C LYS A 127 -0.41 -17.77 8.75
N VAL A 128 0.30 -16.95 8.00
CA VAL A 128 0.52 -15.53 8.34
C VAL A 128 0.23 -14.66 7.12
N ALA A 129 -0.73 -13.76 7.24
CA ALA A 129 -1.01 -12.76 6.21
C ALA A 129 -0.51 -11.37 6.65
N PHE A 130 0.19 -10.68 5.77
CA PHE A 130 0.50 -9.25 5.93
C PHE A 130 -0.49 -8.45 5.09
N ASP A 131 -1.42 -7.75 5.75
CA ASP A 131 -2.34 -6.83 5.08
C ASP A 131 -1.65 -5.49 4.84
N LEU A 132 -1.15 -5.33 3.61
CA LEU A 132 -0.42 -4.16 3.13
C LEU A 132 -1.29 -3.23 2.28
N ARG A 133 -2.61 -3.50 2.17
CA ARG A 133 -3.53 -2.67 1.38
C ARG A 133 -3.54 -1.24 1.91
N GLY A 134 -3.34 -0.29 1.01
CA GLY A 134 -3.18 1.14 1.33
C GLY A 134 -1.77 1.57 1.71
N ASN A 135 -0.81 0.65 1.86
CA ASN A 135 0.53 0.96 2.35
C ASN A 135 1.44 1.57 1.27
N ARG A 136 1.53 2.90 1.27
CA ARG A 136 2.34 3.69 0.31
C ARG A 136 3.85 3.69 0.58
N GLY A 137 4.34 2.85 1.48
CA GLY A 137 5.75 2.74 1.82
C GLY A 137 6.15 3.56 3.05
N GLY A 138 7.39 4.02 3.07
CA GLY A 138 8.00 4.71 4.21
C GLY A 138 9.46 4.30 4.38
N ASN A 139 9.90 4.07 5.62
CA ASN A 139 11.27 3.69 5.91
C ASN A 139 11.57 2.25 5.43
N PRO A 140 12.54 2.05 4.51
CA PRO A 140 12.89 0.72 4.01
C PRO A 140 13.45 -0.24 5.06
N GLU A 141 13.93 0.25 6.19
CA GLU A 141 14.39 -0.64 7.26
C GLU A 141 13.23 -1.41 7.91
N CYS A 142 11.97 -0.92 7.79
CA CYS A 142 10.79 -1.69 8.19
C CYS A 142 10.59 -2.93 7.30
N THR A 143 10.83 -2.78 5.99
CA THR A 143 10.64 -3.87 5.03
C THR A 143 11.73 -4.92 5.15
N LYS A 144 12.99 -4.50 5.37
CA LYS A 144 14.09 -5.41 5.69
C LYS A 144 13.84 -6.18 6.98
N HIS A 145 13.28 -5.53 8.00
CA HIS A 145 12.96 -6.18 9.27
C HIS A 145 11.91 -7.27 9.10
N ILE A 146 10.81 -7.00 8.38
CA ILE A 146 9.83 -8.03 8.01
C ILE A 146 10.51 -9.16 7.23
N LEU A 147 11.26 -8.82 6.18
CA LEU A 147 11.89 -9.81 5.31
C LEU A 147 12.84 -10.74 6.08
N SER A 148 13.55 -10.22 7.09
CA SER A 148 14.45 -11.02 7.93
C SER A 148 13.75 -12.15 8.70
N TYR A 149 12.44 -12.06 8.94
CA TYR A 149 11.65 -13.13 9.56
C TYR A 149 11.07 -14.14 8.56
N ILE A 150 11.17 -13.88 7.26
CA ILE A 150 10.55 -14.68 6.20
C ILE A 150 11.61 -15.48 5.43
N ILE A 151 12.82 -14.93 5.29
CA ILE A 151 13.91 -15.59 4.59
C ILE A 151 14.62 -16.62 5.49
N ASP A 152 15.15 -17.66 4.85
CA ASP A 152 15.96 -18.73 5.45
C ASP A 152 17.47 -18.57 5.16
N LYS A 153 17.81 -17.80 4.12
CA LYS A 153 19.16 -17.45 3.70
C LYS A 153 19.28 -15.96 3.39
N GLU A 154 20.51 -15.46 3.30
CA GLU A 154 20.77 -14.06 2.94
C GLU A 154 20.25 -13.75 1.54
N VAL A 155 19.56 -12.61 1.40
CA VAL A 155 18.99 -12.14 0.13
C VAL A 155 19.57 -10.78 -0.24
N ASN A 156 19.95 -10.61 -1.51
CA ASN A 156 20.31 -9.32 -2.09
C ASN A 156 19.05 -8.49 -2.30
N PHE A 157 18.85 -7.48 -1.45
CA PHE A 157 17.68 -6.61 -1.49
C PHE A 157 17.84 -5.49 -2.51
N TYR A 158 18.90 -4.69 -2.42
CA TYR A 158 19.14 -3.57 -3.34
C TYR A 158 20.14 -3.94 -4.44
N GLU A 159 19.97 -3.38 -5.63
CA GLU A 159 21.00 -3.46 -6.68
C GLU A 159 22.32 -2.86 -6.18
N ASN A 160 23.45 -3.50 -6.51
CA ASN A 160 24.77 -3.00 -6.17
C ASN A 160 25.24 -1.95 -7.19
N ASN A 161 24.77 -0.71 -7.04
CA ASN A 161 25.12 0.41 -7.91
C ASN A 161 25.38 1.70 -7.10
N ASP A 162 25.93 2.73 -7.75
CA ASP A 162 26.31 3.98 -7.09
C ASP A 162 25.11 4.75 -6.51
N LEU A 163 23.92 4.60 -7.10
CA LEU A 163 22.71 5.25 -6.60
C LEU A 163 22.31 4.71 -5.23
N ASN A 164 22.35 3.38 -5.06
CA ASN A 164 22.06 2.73 -3.78
C ASN A 164 23.20 2.92 -2.76
N LYS A 165 24.47 2.90 -3.19
CA LYS A 165 25.64 3.14 -2.32
C LYS A 165 25.64 4.54 -1.70
N ARG A 166 25.26 5.56 -2.47
CA ARG A 166 25.17 6.96 -1.99
C ARG A 166 24.22 7.15 -0.80
N ARG A 167 23.32 6.19 -0.55
CA ARG A 167 22.37 6.22 0.57
C ARG A 167 22.80 5.40 1.78
N ASN A 168 24.01 4.84 1.76
CA ASN A 168 24.58 4.01 2.84
C ASN A 168 23.63 2.91 3.32
N ARG A 169 22.88 2.30 2.37
CA ARG A 169 21.91 1.26 2.69
C ARG A 169 22.56 -0.11 2.59
N PRO A 170 22.33 -1.01 3.57
CA PRO A 170 22.66 -2.42 3.39
C PRO A 170 22.00 -2.95 2.12
N ILE A 171 22.80 -3.54 1.23
CA ILE A 171 22.31 -4.15 -0.01
C ILE A 171 21.76 -5.55 0.22
N THR A 172 22.11 -6.20 1.34
CA THR A 172 21.62 -7.53 1.70
C THR A 172 20.77 -7.51 2.97
N VAL A 173 19.96 -8.56 3.15
CA VAL A 173 19.19 -8.84 4.36
C VAL A 173 19.49 -10.25 4.81
N LYS A 174 19.79 -10.42 6.10
CA LYS A 174 20.09 -11.72 6.72
C LYS A 174 18.88 -12.25 7.49
N PRO A 175 18.70 -13.58 7.55
CA PRO A 175 17.61 -14.19 8.32
C PRO A 175 17.79 -13.93 9.82
N LYS A 176 16.68 -13.73 10.52
CA LYS A 176 16.60 -13.84 11.98
C LYS A 176 16.67 -15.31 12.36
N LEU A 177 17.49 -15.63 13.37
CA LEU A 177 17.63 -16.99 13.89
C LEU A 177 16.54 -17.36 14.90
N THR A 178 15.88 -16.36 15.48
CA THR A 178 14.82 -16.53 16.47
C THR A 178 13.50 -16.03 15.91
N ASN A 179 12.41 -16.72 16.24
CA ASN A 179 11.04 -16.41 15.82
C ASN A 179 10.84 -16.26 14.30
N ASN A 180 11.70 -16.88 13.49
CA ASN A 180 11.55 -16.93 12.04
C ASN A 180 10.29 -17.74 11.66
N ILE A 181 9.62 -17.30 10.61
CA ILE A 181 8.36 -17.85 10.10
C ILE A 181 8.48 -18.35 8.65
N ASN A 182 9.70 -18.58 8.16
CA ASN A 182 9.97 -19.14 6.83
C ASN A 182 9.30 -20.51 6.60
N ASP A 183 8.93 -21.21 7.67
CA ASP A 183 8.20 -22.48 7.68
C ASP A 183 6.67 -22.30 7.57
N ALA A 184 6.16 -21.09 7.74
CA ALA A 184 4.73 -20.78 7.66
C ALA A 184 4.26 -20.55 6.22
N LYS A 185 2.96 -20.75 5.98
CA LYS A 185 2.31 -20.31 4.75
C LYS A 185 2.07 -18.80 4.83
N ILE A 186 2.80 -18.02 4.03
CA ILE A 186 2.76 -16.57 4.10
C ILE A 186 1.99 -15.96 2.93
N TYR A 187 1.12 -14.99 3.24
CA TYR A 187 0.38 -14.20 2.26
C TYR A 187 0.71 -12.72 2.38
N MET A 188 0.80 -12.03 1.25
CA MET A 188 0.95 -10.57 1.18
C MET A 188 -0.29 -9.99 0.50
N LEU A 189 -1.14 -9.29 1.24
CA LEU A 189 -2.38 -8.73 0.69
C LEU A 189 -2.11 -7.33 0.13
N THR A 190 -2.37 -7.13 -1.16
CA THR A 190 -1.99 -5.92 -1.89
C THR A 190 -3.18 -5.23 -2.54
N ASP A 191 -3.05 -3.93 -2.74
CA ASP A 191 -3.93 -3.14 -3.58
C ASP A 191 -3.13 -2.15 -4.44
N GLY A 192 -3.84 -1.40 -5.28
CA GLY A 192 -3.26 -0.37 -6.12
C GLY A 192 -2.56 0.76 -5.35
N ARG A 193 -2.75 0.91 -4.04
CA ARG A 193 -2.07 1.93 -3.24
C ARG A 193 -0.76 1.42 -2.63
N CYS A 194 -0.44 0.14 -2.72
CA CYS A 194 0.88 -0.37 -2.36
C CYS A 194 1.95 0.29 -3.25
N ALA A 195 2.88 1.03 -2.64
CA ALA A 195 3.88 1.82 -3.38
C ALA A 195 5.21 1.95 -2.61
N SER A 196 6.22 2.48 -3.29
CA SER A 196 7.53 2.80 -2.69
C SER A 196 8.19 1.58 -2.01
N ALA A 197 8.70 1.72 -0.79
CA ALA A 197 9.34 0.65 -0.02
C ALA A 197 8.49 -0.63 0.07
N THR A 198 7.14 -0.50 0.16
CA THR A 198 6.23 -1.65 0.14
C THR A 198 6.38 -2.46 -1.13
N THR A 199 6.37 -1.80 -2.28
CA THR A 199 6.49 -2.50 -3.56
C THR A 199 7.88 -3.05 -3.78
N GLN A 200 8.93 -2.34 -3.35
CA GLN A 200 10.30 -2.87 -3.36
C GLN A 200 10.41 -4.18 -2.57
N MET A 201 9.79 -4.26 -1.39
CA MET A 201 9.71 -5.50 -0.60
C MET A 201 8.94 -6.60 -1.33
N LEU A 202 7.76 -6.28 -1.87
CA LEU A 202 6.92 -7.22 -2.61
C LEU A 202 7.62 -7.77 -3.86
N ALA A 203 8.44 -6.95 -4.52
CA ALA A 203 9.26 -7.36 -5.65
C ALA A 203 10.30 -8.42 -5.23
N VAL A 204 11.01 -8.18 -4.12
CA VAL A 204 11.97 -9.15 -3.56
C VAL A 204 11.27 -10.44 -3.13
N ILE A 205 10.12 -10.33 -2.47
CA ILE A 205 9.28 -11.48 -2.08
C ILE A 205 8.88 -12.30 -3.30
N LYS A 206 8.36 -11.66 -4.35
CA LYS A 206 7.91 -12.33 -5.57
C LYS A 206 9.06 -13.00 -6.30
N HIS A 207 10.16 -12.29 -6.50
CA HIS A 207 11.34 -12.80 -7.21
C HIS A 207 11.94 -14.02 -6.52
N ASN A 208 11.98 -14.03 -5.17
CA ASN A 208 12.54 -15.14 -4.38
C ASN A 208 11.47 -16.17 -3.95
N GLN A 209 10.22 -16.06 -4.43
CA GLN A 209 9.12 -16.99 -4.12
C GLN A 209 8.88 -17.20 -2.62
N LEU A 210 9.03 -16.14 -1.81
CA LEU A 210 9.02 -16.22 -0.34
C LEU A 210 7.61 -16.25 0.28
N ALA A 211 6.61 -15.76 -0.45
CA ALA A 211 5.22 -15.69 -0.01
C ALA A 211 4.30 -15.53 -1.22
N ALA A 212 3.03 -15.92 -1.09
CA ALA A 212 2.02 -15.68 -2.11
C ALA A 212 1.47 -14.25 -2.00
N ILE A 213 1.47 -13.52 -3.11
CA ILE A 213 0.89 -12.17 -3.22
C ILE A 213 -0.55 -12.29 -3.70
N ILE A 214 -1.48 -11.70 -2.96
CA ILE A 214 -2.91 -11.81 -3.21
C ILE A 214 -3.53 -10.42 -3.24
N GLY A 215 -4.38 -10.15 -4.23
CA GLY A 215 -5.13 -8.92 -4.28
C GLY A 215 -5.08 -8.26 -5.65
N GLU A 216 -4.58 -7.03 -5.69
CA GLU A 216 -4.44 -6.27 -6.93
C GLU A 216 -3.00 -5.88 -7.21
N GLU A 217 -2.71 -5.59 -8.49
CA GLU A 217 -1.44 -5.04 -8.91
C GLU A 217 -1.09 -3.81 -8.08
N THR A 218 0.12 -3.80 -7.53
CA THR A 218 0.61 -2.67 -6.73
C THR A 218 0.73 -1.42 -7.56
N GLY A 219 0.57 -0.24 -6.97
CA GLY A 219 0.70 1.02 -7.70
C GLY A 219 2.14 1.44 -7.99
N GLY A 220 3.09 1.05 -7.14
CA GLY A 220 4.52 1.22 -7.43
C GLY A 220 5.10 0.09 -8.27
N THR A 221 6.37 0.23 -8.65
CA THR A 221 7.19 -0.82 -9.28
C THR A 221 8.31 -1.29 -8.33
N TYR A 222 9.19 -2.18 -8.79
CA TYR A 222 10.39 -2.57 -8.02
C TYR A 222 11.46 -1.46 -7.93
N SER A 223 11.29 -0.38 -8.70
CA SER A 223 12.16 0.79 -8.73
C SER A 223 11.37 2.02 -8.31
N THR A 224 12.04 2.93 -7.59
CA THR A 224 11.46 4.19 -7.16
C THR A 224 12.35 5.35 -7.57
N HIS A 225 11.76 6.54 -7.67
CA HIS A 225 12.48 7.78 -7.92
C HIS A 225 12.22 8.76 -6.78
N PRO A 226 12.91 8.62 -5.63
CA PRO A 226 12.68 9.50 -4.49
C PRO A 226 12.92 10.95 -4.90
N GLY A 227 11.84 11.74 -4.87
CA GLY A 227 11.88 13.13 -5.26
C GLY A 227 12.50 14.01 -4.18
N ARG A 228 13.41 14.91 -4.57
CA ARG A 228 13.85 16.01 -3.72
C ARG A 228 12.96 17.22 -4.00
N GLY A 229 12.44 17.84 -2.93
CA GLY A 229 11.75 19.11 -3.04
C GLY A 229 12.73 20.20 -3.50
N THR A 230 12.35 21.00 -4.48
CA THR A 230 13.12 22.16 -4.89
C THR A 230 12.70 23.38 -4.07
N THR A 231 13.54 24.40 -4.05
CA THR A 231 13.11 25.74 -3.62
C THR A 231 11.91 26.19 -4.46
N ALA A 232 10.96 26.90 -3.84
CA ALA A 232 9.79 27.43 -4.52
C ALA A 232 10.19 28.30 -5.73
N LEU A 233 9.44 28.16 -6.84
CA LEU A 233 9.68 28.93 -8.05
C LEU A 233 9.52 30.44 -7.78
N LYS A 234 10.44 31.25 -8.30
CA LYS A 234 10.54 32.68 -7.95
C LYS A 234 9.25 33.48 -8.21
N ASN A 235 8.57 33.20 -9.32
CA ASN A 235 7.41 33.97 -9.78
C ASN A 235 6.07 33.37 -9.33
N THR A 236 5.89 32.05 -9.43
CA THR A 236 4.61 31.39 -9.13
C THR A 236 4.51 30.90 -7.68
N LYS A 237 5.63 30.84 -6.96
CA LYS A 237 5.76 30.25 -5.62
C LYS A 237 5.39 28.76 -5.52
N LEU A 238 5.15 28.09 -6.66
CA LEU A 238 4.92 26.65 -6.70
C LEU A 238 6.20 25.91 -6.27
N ALA A 239 6.03 24.83 -5.52
CA ALA A 239 7.12 23.90 -5.18
C ALA A 239 7.12 22.75 -6.18
N MET A 240 8.30 22.38 -6.68
CA MET A 240 8.47 21.20 -7.52
C MET A 240 9.07 20.05 -6.71
N GLN A 241 8.67 18.84 -7.06
CA GLN A 241 9.34 17.63 -6.60
C GLN A 241 9.88 16.91 -7.83
N ILE A 242 11.21 16.75 -7.88
CA ILE A 242 11.90 16.12 -9.01
C ILE A 242 12.64 14.89 -8.50
N GLY A 243 12.37 13.73 -9.12
CA GLY A 243 13.13 12.51 -8.90
C GLY A 243 14.52 12.63 -9.51
N THR A 244 15.53 12.95 -8.71
CA THR A 244 16.92 13.09 -9.18
C THR A 244 17.73 11.80 -9.02
N GLU A 245 17.14 10.79 -8.40
CA GLU A 245 17.78 9.53 -8.05
C GLU A 245 16.82 8.40 -8.42
N ARG A 246 17.39 7.23 -8.75
CA ARG A 246 16.65 5.99 -8.97
C ARG A 246 17.12 4.96 -7.95
N GLU A 247 16.19 4.32 -7.27
CA GLU A 247 16.46 3.26 -6.30
C GLU A 247 15.71 2.00 -6.70
N SER A 248 16.46 0.97 -7.08
CA SER A 248 15.92 -0.33 -7.50
C SER A 248 16.36 -1.43 -6.55
N VAL A 249 15.45 -2.37 -6.31
CA VAL A 249 15.78 -3.66 -5.71
C VAL A 249 16.38 -4.63 -6.73
N ASN A 250 17.17 -5.59 -6.26
CA ASN A 250 17.92 -6.52 -7.10
C ASN A 250 17.04 -7.66 -7.61
N VAL A 251 16.17 -7.37 -8.59
CA VAL A 251 15.14 -8.29 -9.12
C VAL A 251 15.09 -8.28 -10.65
N SER A 252 16.20 -8.66 -11.30
CA SER A 252 16.50 -8.48 -12.72
C SER A 252 15.46 -8.95 -13.75
N GLU A 253 14.42 -9.68 -13.33
CA GLU A 253 13.42 -10.30 -14.20
C GLU A 253 12.05 -9.60 -14.20
N LEU A 254 11.82 -8.62 -13.31
CA LEU A 254 10.53 -7.96 -13.21
C LEU A 254 10.40 -6.77 -14.19
N PRO A 255 9.26 -6.62 -14.88
CA PRO A 255 9.06 -5.52 -15.82
C PRO A 255 8.88 -4.18 -15.08
N LEU A 256 9.65 -3.16 -15.49
CA LEU A 256 9.57 -1.81 -14.89
C LEU A 256 8.29 -1.06 -15.30
N ASN A 257 7.64 -1.46 -16.39
CA ASN A 257 6.41 -0.82 -16.89
C ASN A 257 5.13 -1.45 -16.31
N LYS A 258 5.23 -2.15 -15.17
CA LYS A 258 4.10 -2.70 -14.43
C LYS A 258 4.38 -2.63 -12.93
N GLY A 259 3.31 -2.65 -12.14
CA GLY A 259 3.43 -2.96 -10.73
C GLY A 259 3.73 -4.43 -10.50
N ILE A 260 3.83 -4.81 -9.22
CA ILE A 260 3.97 -6.21 -8.83
C ILE A 260 2.62 -6.88 -9.00
N ILE A 261 2.53 -7.74 -10.01
CA ILE A 261 1.34 -8.52 -10.31
C ILE A 261 1.15 -9.57 -9.20
N PRO A 262 -0.03 -9.69 -8.58
CA PRO A 262 -0.32 -10.73 -7.60
C PRO A 262 -0.24 -12.13 -8.21
N ASP A 263 0.08 -13.12 -7.39
CA ASP A 263 -0.03 -14.54 -7.77
C ASP A 263 -1.49 -14.98 -7.84
N LYS A 264 -2.36 -14.36 -7.03
CA LYS A 264 -3.80 -14.52 -7.10
C LYS A 264 -4.52 -13.17 -7.08
N ILE A 265 -5.29 -12.90 -8.14
CA ILE A 265 -6.06 -11.66 -8.22
C ILE A 265 -7.38 -11.82 -7.45
N ILE A 266 -7.56 -11.00 -6.41
CA ILE A 266 -8.81 -10.86 -5.65
C ILE A 266 -9.06 -9.37 -5.49
N LYS A 267 -10.17 -8.86 -6.04
CA LYS A 267 -10.48 -7.43 -6.00
C LYS A 267 -11.54 -7.17 -4.95
N LEU A 268 -11.35 -6.10 -4.17
CA LEU A 268 -12.40 -5.58 -3.29
C LEU A 268 -13.39 -4.77 -4.13
N GLY A 269 -14.62 -5.28 -4.23
CA GLY A 269 -15.74 -4.66 -4.93
C GLY A 269 -16.52 -3.67 -4.07
N LEU A 270 -17.44 -2.94 -4.69
CA LEU A 270 -18.33 -2.01 -3.99
C LEU A 270 -19.25 -2.75 -3.00
N PHE A 271 -19.80 -3.91 -3.40
CA PHE A 271 -20.73 -4.66 -2.56
C PHE A 271 -20.05 -5.37 -1.40
N ASP A 272 -18.80 -5.79 -1.59
CA ASP A 272 -17.93 -6.27 -0.51
C ASP A 272 -17.84 -5.20 0.60
N ILE A 273 -17.63 -3.94 0.22
CA ILE A 273 -17.59 -2.81 1.16
C ILE A 273 -18.96 -2.57 1.80
N ILE A 274 -20.03 -2.52 1.01
CA ILE A 274 -21.40 -2.26 1.51
C ILE A 274 -21.83 -3.34 2.50
N ASN A 275 -21.51 -4.60 2.21
CA ASN A 275 -21.92 -5.75 3.01
C ASN A 275 -20.92 -6.07 4.15
N GLY A 276 -19.80 -5.36 4.23
CA GLY A 276 -18.73 -5.65 5.20
C GLY A 276 -18.03 -7.00 4.97
N ASP A 277 -18.09 -7.52 3.75
CA ASP A 277 -17.49 -8.79 3.36
C ASP A 277 -16.13 -8.55 2.70
N ASP A 278 -15.02 -8.90 3.37
CA ASP A 278 -13.68 -8.67 2.82
C ASP A 278 -13.11 -9.95 2.20
N PRO A 279 -13.15 -10.11 0.86
CA PRO A 279 -12.74 -11.35 0.21
C PRO A 279 -11.25 -11.67 0.38
N LEU A 280 -10.38 -10.67 0.58
CA LEU A 280 -8.95 -10.91 0.81
C LEU A 280 -8.70 -11.43 2.23
N LEU A 281 -9.35 -10.83 3.23
CA LEU A 281 -9.25 -11.32 4.61
C LEU A 281 -9.89 -12.71 4.73
N ASN A 282 -11.07 -12.91 4.14
CA ASN A 282 -11.74 -14.21 4.13
C ASN A 282 -10.88 -15.31 3.52
N TYR A 283 -10.21 -15.02 2.40
CA TYR A 283 -9.26 -15.94 1.79
C TYR A 283 -8.16 -16.34 2.77
N SER A 284 -7.55 -15.35 3.43
CA SER A 284 -6.46 -15.55 4.39
C SER A 284 -6.90 -16.34 5.62
N TRP A 285 -8.15 -16.17 6.07
CA TRP A 285 -8.69 -16.90 7.22
C TRP A 285 -9.01 -18.36 6.92
N LYS A 286 -9.39 -18.69 5.68
CA LYS A 286 -9.87 -20.03 5.28
C LYS A 286 -8.75 -20.92 4.72
N GLU A 287 -7.95 -20.40 3.79
CA GLU A 287 -6.96 -21.15 2.98
C GLU A 287 -5.57 -21.19 3.60
#